data_AF-A8YLS2-F1
#
_entry.id   AF-A8YLS2-F1
#
_cell.length_a   1.000
_cell.length_b   1.000
_cell.length_c   1.000
_cell.angle_alpha   90.00
_cell.angle_beta   90.00
_cell.angle_gamma   90.00
#
_symmetry.space_group_name_H-M   'P 1'
#
loop_
_entity.id
_entity.type
_entity.pdbx_description
1 polymer ?
#
loop_
_entity_poly.entity_id
_entity_poly.type
_entity_poly.pdbx_seq_one_letter_code
_entity_poly.pdbx_strand_id
1 'polypeptide(L)' 'MLLVVTEVARQQLWMYQNNKQSIEDRIVSLTQPHIRPIVRGKAGKPGSSLLVMVR' A
#
# COMPACT_ATOMS: atom_id res chain seq x y z
N MET A 1 17.53 -0.65 5.43
CA MET A 1 16.93 -1.38 4.30
C MET A 1 16.56 -2.82 4.64
N LEU A 2 17.40 -3.58 5.36
CA LEU A 2 17.08 -4.96 5.76
C LEU A 2 15.75 -5.10 6.50
N LEU A 3 15.46 -4.21 7.46
CA LEU A 3 14.22 -4.21 8.25
C LEU A 3 12.94 -4.04 7.39
N VAL A 4 13.01 -3.24 6.33
CA VAL A 4 11.88 -2.99 5.42
C VAL A 4 11.59 -4.23 4.58
N VAL A 5 12.64 -4.90 4.09
CA VAL A 5 12.52 -6.12 3.29
C VAL A 5 11.93 -7.26 4.13
N THR A 6 12.38 -7.43 5.37
CA THR A 6 11.82 -8.42 6.28
C THR A 6 10.34 -8.15 6.59
N GLU A 7 9.95 -6.88 6.76
CA GLU A 7 8.56 -6.53 7.02
C GLU A 7 7.66 -6.76 5.80
N VAL A 8 8.13 -6.45 4.59
CA VAL A 8 7.41 -6.76 3.35
C VAL A 8 7.19 -8.27 3.20
N ALA A 9 8.23 -9.08 3.46
CA ALA A 9 8.13 -10.54 3.41
C ALA A 9 7.11 -11.08 4.43
N ARG A 10 7.12 -10.52 5.66
CA ARG A 10 6.15 -10.85 6.71
C ARG A 10 4.70 -10.52 6.29
N GLN A 11 4.48 -9.34 5.72
CA GLN A 11 3.16 -8.91 5.23
C GLN A 11 2.66 -9.81 4.08
N GLN A 12 3.53 -10.19 3.15
CA GLN A 12 3.18 -11.10 2.05
C GLN A 12 2.80 -12.50 2.57
N LEU A 13 3.58 -13.05 3.51
CA LEU A 13 3.28 -14.36 4.10
C LEU A 13 1.93 -14.37 4.80
N TRP A 14 1.64 -13.33 5.59
CA TRP A 14 0.35 -13.22 6.28
C TRP A 14 -0.82 -13.14 5.28
N MET A 15 -0.68 -12.34 4.21
CA MET A 15 -1.69 -12.22 3.17
C MET A 15 -1.96 -13.56 2.47
N TYR A 16 -0.90 -14.31 2.16
CA TYR A 16 -1.00 -15.65 1.57
C TYR A 16 -1.73 -16.62 2.50
N GLN A 17 -1.30 -16.71 3.76
CA GLN A 17 -1.88 -17.63 4.76
C GLN A 17 -3.34 -17.33 5.08
N ASN A 18 -3.73 -16.05 5.06
CA ASN A 18 -5.09 -15.62 5.41
C ASN A 18 -5.99 -15.44 4.17
N ASN A 19 -5.48 -15.73 2.97
CA ASN A 19 -6.16 -15.50 1.70
C ASN A 19 -6.72 -14.06 1.57
N LYS A 20 -5.92 -13.07 2.01
CA LYS A 20 -6.26 -11.64 1.98
C LYS A 20 -5.42 -10.93 0.91
N GLN A 21 -6.04 -9.97 0.21
CA GLN A 21 -5.35 -9.17 -0.81
C GLN A 21 -4.79 -7.84 -0.30
N SER A 22 -5.07 -7.50 0.96
CA SER A 22 -4.59 -6.27 1.60
C SER A 22 -4.43 -6.47 3.11
N ILE A 23 -3.56 -5.65 3.71
CA ILE A 23 -3.36 -5.51 5.14
C ILE A 23 -3.29 -4.01 5.47
N GLU A 24 -3.65 -3.64 6.68
CA GLU A 24 -3.44 -2.29 7.19
C GLU A 24 -1.93 -1.97 7.21
N ASP A 25 -1.57 -0.70 6.94
CA ASP A 25 -0.17 -0.24 6.89
C ASP A 25 0.74 -1.03 5.93
N ARG A 26 0.17 -1.60 4.85
CA ARG A 26 0.95 -2.33 3.86
C ARG A 26 2.08 -1.47 3.28
N ILE A 27 3.31 -1.93 3.42
CA ILE A 27 4.46 -1.36 2.72
C ILE A 27 4.38 -1.80 1.25
N VAL A 28 4.31 -0.83 0.36
CA VAL A 28 4.22 -1.06 -1.09
C VAL A 28 5.40 -0.49 -1.87
N SER A 29 6.21 0.35 -1.22
CA SER A 29 7.34 1.06 -1.81
C SER A 29 8.53 0.89 -0.90
N LEU A 30 9.62 0.31 -1.42
CA LEU A 30 10.86 0.12 -0.69
C LEU A 30 11.68 1.41 -0.57
N THR A 31 11.53 2.33 -1.54
CA THR A 31 12.21 3.62 -1.55
C THR A 31 11.53 4.62 -0.62
N GLN A 32 10.23 4.46 -0.40
CA GLN A 32 9.42 5.33 0.46
C GLN A 32 8.45 4.49 1.31
N PRO A 33 8.94 3.76 2.33
CA PRO A 33 8.12 2.85 3.13
C PRO A 33 7.11 3.56 4.04
N HIS A 34 7.39 4.81 4.42
CA HIS A 34 6.50 5.61 5.28
C HIS A 34 5.41 6.34 4.50
N ILE A 35 5.57 6.50 3.19
CA ILE A 35 4.58 7.19 2.36
C ILE A 35 3.51 6.17 1.99
N ARG A 36 2.35 6.28 2.63
CA ARG A 36 1.18 5.47 2.25
C ARG A 36 0.70 5.90 0.86
N PRO A 37 0.61 5.00 -0.13
CA PRO A 37 0.01 5.35 -1.40
C PRO A 37 -1.47 5.59 -1.22
N ILE A 38 -1.93 6.72 -1.75
CA ILE A 38 -3.33 7.01 -1.86
C ILE A 38 -3.89 6.11 -2.95
N VAL A 39 -4.65 5.07 -2.56
CA VAL A 39 -5.38 4.24 -3.51
C VAL A 39 -6.52 5.08 -4.08
N ARG A 40 -6.24 5.85 -5.14
CA ARG A 40 -7.30 6.45 -5.94
C ARG A 40 -8.02 5.34 -6.68
N GLY A 41 -9.34 5.25 -6.50
CA GLY A 41 -10.21 4.66 -7.51
C GLY A 41 -9.92 5.35 -8.84
N LYS A 42 -9.68 4.57 -9.89
CA LYS A 42 -9.32 5.04 -11.24
C LYS A 42 -10.17 6.27 -11.62
N ALA A 43 -9.52 7.42 -11.79
CA ALA A 43 -10.11 8.55 -12.49
C ALA A 43 -10.47 8.05 -13.90
N GLY A 44 -11.77 8.07 -14.21
CA GLY A 44 -12.32 7.45 -15.42
C GLY A 44 -13.84 7.39 -15.43
N LYS A 45 -14.51 7.59 -14.29
CA LYS A 45 -15.93 7.99 -14.26
C LYS A 45 -16.01 9.52 -14.22
N PRO A 46 -16.80 10.16 -15.09
CA PRO A 46 -16.97 11.61 -15.07
C PRO A 46 -17.66 12.00 -13.76
N GLY A 47 -16.88 12.50 -12.79
CA GLY A 47 -17.41 12.95 -11.49
C GLY A 47 -16.52 12.76 -10.25
N SER A 48 -15.29 12.24 -10.34
CA SER A 48 -14.44 12.04 -9.14
C SER A 48 -13.20 12.93 -9.15
N SER A 49 -13.22 13.93 -8.27
CA SER A 49 -12.21 14.97 -8.10
C SER A 49 -10.86 14.43 -7.63
N LEU A 50 -9.78 15.02 -8.15
CA LEU A 50 -8.41 14.78 -7.69
C LEU A 50 -8.25 15.30 -6.25
N LEU A 51 -7.81 14.45 -5.32
CA LEU A 51 -7.14 14.93 -4.11
C LEU A 51 -5.80 14.22 -3.96
N VAL A 52 -4.74 15.01 -3.99
CA VAL A 52 -3.45 14.69 -3.39
C VAL A 52 -3.55 15.28 -1.99
N MET A 53 -3.28 14.49 -0.96
CA MET A 53 -2.92 15.11 0.32
C MET A 53 -1.87 14.27 1.01
N VAL A 54 -0.74 14.93 1.17
CA VAL A 54 0.41 14.58 2.00
C VAL A 54 -0.06 14.41 3.44
N ARG A 55 0.29 13.27 4.04
CA ARG A 55 0.92 13.22 5.36
C ARG A 55 1.93 12.09 5.39
#